data_AF-A0A011PA01-F1
#
_entry.id   AF-A0A011PA01-F1
#
_cell.length_a   1.000
_cell.length_b   1.000
_cell.length_c   1.000
_cell.angle_alpha   90.00
_cell.angle_beta   90.00
_cell.angle_gamma   90.00
#
_symmetry.space_group_name_H-M   'P 1'
#
loop_
_entity.id
_entity.type
_entity.pdbx_description
1 polymer ?
#
loop_
_entity_poly.entity_id
_entity_poly.type
_entity_poly.pdbx_seq_one_letter_code
_entity_poly.pdbx_strand_id
1 'polypeptide(L)'
;MGNATLLYDDATGFELEEFIKRMKPDLVGSGIKEKYVFQKMGIPLRQMHSWDYSGPYHGYDGFAIFARDMDMAISNPCWSKQTPPWKKQPELGDSTAPVAEGELKKVA
;
A
#
# COMPACT_ATOMS: atom_id res chain seq x y z
N MET A 1 6.28 20.31 9.44
CA MET A 1 5.84 19.15 10.25
C MET A 1 7.10 18.47 10.76
N GLY A 2 7.26 18.31 12.08
CA GLY A 2 8.44 17.64 12.63
C GLY A 2 8.47 16.16 12.24
N ASN A 3 9.67 15.57 12.20
CA ASN A 3 9.86 14.13 12.02
C ASN A 3 9.28 13.39 13.23
N ALA A 4 8.02 12.97 13.15
CA ALA A 4 7.35 12.20 14.19
C ALA A 4 7.07 10.79 13.66
N THR A 5 7.58 9.79 14.37
CA THR A 5 7.37 8.37 14.08
C THR A 5 6.47 7.77 15.16
N LEU A 6 5.55 6.89 14.75
CA LEU A 6 4.71 6.16 15.70
C LEU A 6 5.51 5.02 16.34
N LEU A 7 5.48 4.98 17.67
CA LEU A 7 6.00 3.86 18.48
C LEU A 7 4.83 3.22 19.20
N TYR A 8 4.83 1.89 19.27
CA TYR A 8 3.83 1.12 19.99
C TYR A 8 4.50 -0.09 20.66
N ASP A 9 3.99 -0.47 21.82
CA ASP A 9 4.41 -1.66 22.57
C ASP A 9 3.19 -2.57 22.74
N ASP A 10 3.38 -3.87 22.56
CA ASP A 10 2.30 -4.88 22.57
C ASP A 10 1.01 -4.45 21.84
N ALA A 11 1.16 -3.89 20.64
CA ALA A 11 0.02 -3.36 19.90
C ALA A 11 -1.03 -4.44 19.61
N THR A 12 -2.28 -4.10 19.88
CA THR A 12 -3.41 -4.96 19.57
C THR A 12 -3.65 -5.00 18.05
N GLY A 13 -4.35 -6.05 17.58
CA GLY A 13 -4.72 -6.14 16.16
C GLY A 13 -5.58 -4.97 15.67
N PHE A 14 -6.45 -4.45 16.55
CA PHE A 14 -7.29 -3.28 16.24
C PHE A 14 -6.45 -2.01 16.04
N GLU A 15 -5.50 -1.75 16.95
CA GLU A 15 -4.63 -0.58 16.84
C GLU A 15 -3.78 -0.63 15.57
N LEU A 16 -3.18 -1.78 15.27
CA LEU A 16 -2.39 -1.96 14.05
C LEU A 16 -3.22 -1.71 12.78
N GLU A 17 -4.46 -2.19 12.74
CA GLU A 17 -5.37 -1.96 11.61
C GLU A 17 -5.67 -0.46 11.42
N GLU A 18 -5.97 0.25 12.51
CA GLU A 18 -6.27 1.70 12.46
C GLU A 18 -5.03 2.53 12.11
N PHE A 19 -3.86 2.18 12.64
CA PHE A 19 -2.59 2.81 12.28
C PHE A 19 -2.31 2.67 10.78
N ILE A 20 -2.51 1.48 10.24
CA ILE A 20 -2.27 1.19 8.83
C ILE A 20 -3.28 1.92 7.93
N LYS A 21 -4.57 1.95 8.29
CA LYS A 21 -5.58 2.74 7.55
C LYS A 21 -5.22 4.23 7.51
N ARG A 22 -4.71 4.77 8.62
CA ARG A 22 -4.42 6.20 8.75
C ARG A 22 -3.10 6.59 8.09
N MET A 23 -2.04 5.81 8.31
CA MET A 23 -0.69 6.09 7.81
C MET A 23 -0.49 5.65 6.35
N LYS A 24 -1.22 4.62 5.89
CA LYS A 24 -1.12 4.04 4.55
C LYS A 24 0.33 3.73 4.13
N PRO A 25 1.04 2.85 4.87
CA PRO A 25 2.41 2.49 4.53
C PRO A 25 2.48 1.72 3.20
N ASP A 26 3.55 1.92 2.44
CA ASP A 26 3.81 1.19 1.20
C ASP A 26 4.31 -0.25 1.44
N LEU A 27 4.83 -0.53 2.63
CA LEU A 27 5.28 -1.85 3.06
C LEU A 27 5.09 -2.01 4.57
N VAL A 28 4.63 -3.18 4.99
CA VAL A 28 4.61 -3.60 6.39
C VAL A 28 5.59 -4.76 6.59
N GLY A 29 6.37 -4.71 7.67
CA GLY A 29 7.21 -5.81 8.14
C GLY A 29 6.70 -6.33 9.47
N SER A 30 6.17 -7.56 9.50
CA SER A 30 5.59 -8.15 10.73
C SER A 30 5.69 -9.69 10.71
N GLY A 31 4.84 -10.39 11.46
CA GLY A 31 4.78 -11.85 11.54
C GLY A 31 3.72 -12.51 10.66
N ILE A 32 3.61 -13.83 10.83
CA ILE A 32 2.67 -14.67 10.07
C ILE A 32 1.20 -14.36 10.38
N LYS A 33 0.91 -13.97 11.63
CA LYS A 33 -0.46 -13.73 12.09
C LYS A 33 -1.05 -12.48 11.41
N GLU A 34 -0.20 -11.50 11.15
CA GLU A 34 -0.57 -10.20 10.57
C GLU A 34 -0.56 -10.21 9.04
N LYS A 35 0.20 -11.13 8.42
CA LYS A 35 0.44 -11.18 6.97
C LYS A 35 -0.83 -11.07 6.14
N TYR A 36 -1.78 -11.97 6.36
CA TYR A 36 -2.95 -12.06 5.48
C TYR A 36 -3.99 -10.99 5.75
N VAL A 37 -4.00 -10.39 6.95
CA VAL A 37 -4.87 -9.26 7.28
C VAL A 37 -4.52 -8.08 6.37
N PHE A 38 -3.24 -7.71 6.30
CA PHE A 38 -2.81 -6.54 5.52
C PHE A 38 -2.74 -6.81 4.02
N GLN A 39 -2.41 -8.03 3.59
CA GLN A 39 -2.48 -8.38 2.16
C GLN A 39 -3.91 -8.31 1.62
N LYS A 40 -4.93 -8.67 2.41
CA LYS A 40 -6.34 -8.50 2.03
C LYS A 40 -6.77 -7.03 1.99
N MET A 41 -6.11 -6.17 2.75
CA MET A 41 -6.26 -4.71 2.65
C MET A 41 -5.48 -4.11 1.48
N GLY A 42 -4.74 -4.92 0.72
CA GLY A 42 -4.02 -4.48 -0.45
C GLY A 42 -2.63 -3.91 -0.19
N ILE A 43 -2.07 -4.17 0.99
CA ILE A 43 -0.80 -3.61 1.42
C ILE A 43 0.28 -4.68 1.34
N PRO A 44 1.42 -4.41 0.68
CA PRO A 44 2.55 -5.33 0.66
C PRO A 44 3.05 -5.64 2.07
N LEU A 45 3.34 -6.92 2.33
CA LEU A 45 3.90 -7.37 3.59
C LEU A 45 4.99 -8.40 3.40
N ARG A 46 6.10 -8.23 4.14
CA ARG A 46 7.17 -9.22 4.28
C ARG A 46 7.24 -9.74 5.71
N GLN A 47 7.37 -11.06 5.88
CA GLN A 47 7.53 -11.64 7.21
C GLN A 47 8.97 -11.39 7.71
N MET A 48 9.11 -10.58 8.76
CA MET A 48 10.41 -10.21 9.33
C MET A 48 10.93 -11.18 10.41
N HIS A 49 10.17 -12.23 10.75
CA HIS A 49 10.67 -13.29 11.63
C HIS A 49 11.18 -14.51 10.86
N SER A 50 10.47 -14.90 9.80
CA SER A 50 10.73 -16.12 9.03
C SER A 50 11.40 -15.85 7.68
N TRP A 51 11.67 -14.57 7.37
CA TRP A 51 12.11 -14.11 6.04
C TRP A 51 11.17 -14.54 4.92
N ASP A 52 9.92 -14.84 5.26
CA ASP A 52 8.94 -15.45 4.36
C ASP A 52 9.53 -16.63 3.58
N TYR A 53 10.33 -17.46 4.27
CA TYR A 53 11.01 -18.65 3.74
C TYR A 53 12.13 -18.36 2.72
N SER A 54 12.67 -17.14 2.73
CA SER A 54 13.85 -16.71 1.96
C SER A 54 15.10 -16.66 2.87
N GLY A 55 15.95 -15.65 2.70
CA GLY A 55 17.13 -15.38 3.53
C GLY A 55 18.41 -16.07 3.06
N PRO A 56 19.55 -15.86 3.75
CA PRO A 56 19.72 -15.04 4.96
C PRO A 56 19.63 -13.54 4.69
N TYR A 57 19.27 -12.73 5.69
CA TYR A 57 19.24 -11.25 5.57
C TYR A 57 20.43 -10.55 6.23
N HIS A 58 21.20 -11.25 7.07
CA HIS A 58 22.37 -10.68 7.72
C HIS A 58 23.60 -10.68 6.80
N GLY A 59 24.46 -9.67 6.99
CA GLY A 59 25.73 -9.55 6.28
C GLY A 59 25.60 -8.99 4.86
N TYR A 60 26.74 -8.85 4.20
CA TYR A 60 26.82 -8.25 2.86
C TYR A 60 26.01 -9.03 1.82
N ASP A 61 26.19 -10.35 1.78
CA ASP A 61 25.46 -11.21 0.84
C ASP A 61 23.96 -11.23 1.15
N GLY A 62 23.58 -11.19 2.44
CA GLY A 62 22.20 -11.17 2.87
C GLY A 62 21.45 -9.89 2.50
N PHE A 63 22.15 -8.75 2.42
CA PHE A 63 21.55 -7.49 2.01
C PHE A 63 21.03 -7.53 0.56
N ALA A 64 21.72 -8.23 -0.35
CA ALA A 64 21.24 -8.40 -1.72
C ALA A 64 19.92 -9.18 -1.77
N ILE A 65 19.77 -10.21 -0.93
CA ILE A 65 18.54 -11.01 -0.81
C ILE A 65 17.42 -10.19 -0.18
N PHE A 66 17.73 -9.45 0.89
CA PHE A 66 16.78 -8.54 1.54
C PHE A 66 16.24 -7.50 0.54
N ALA A 67 17.12 -6.81 -0.19
CA ALA A 67 16.74 -5.80 -1.17
C ALA A 67 15.84 -6.37 -2.28
N ARG A 68 16.22 -7.52 -2.84
CA ARG A 68 15.40 -8.25 -3.83
C ARG A 68 14.01 -8.58 -3.28
N ASP A 69 13.93 -9.07 -2.05
CA ASP A 69 12.68 -9.51 -1.46
C ASP A 69 11.75 -8.34 -1.10
N MET A 70 12.31 -7.19 -0.69
CA MET A 70 11.52 -5.98 -0.46
C MET A 70 10.98 -5.43 -1.78
N ASP A 71 11.80 -5.35 -2.82
CA ASP A 71 11.37 -4.88 -4.15
C ASP A 71 10.28 -5.77 -4.74
N MET A 72 10.48 -7.09 -4.74
CA MET A 72 9.49 -8.04 -5.24
C MET A 72 8.14 -7.91 -4.52
N ALA A 73 8.13 -7.55 -3.24
CA ALA A 73 6.89 -7.32 -2.50
C ALA A 73 6.23 -6.01 -2.87
N ILE A 74 6.96 -4.88 -2.89
CA ILE A 74 6.40 -3.55 -3.15
C ILE A 74 5.97 -3.43 -4.63
N SER A 75 6.84 -3.86 -5.55
CA SER A 75 6.69 -3.68 -6.99
C SER A 75 5.77 -4.73 -7.65
N ASN A 76 5.09 -5.59 -6.88
CA ASN A 76 4.30 -6.68 -7.43
C ASN A 76 3.06 -6.17 -8.20
N PRO A 77 2.83 -6.60 -9.45
CA PRO A 77 1.66 -6.16 -10.23
C PRO A 77 0.32 -6.68 -9.67
N CYS A 78 0.31 -7.59 -8.70
CA CYS A 78 -0.94 -8.04 -8.08
C CYS A 78 -1.66 -6.90 -7.33
N TRP A 79 -0.92 -5.91 -6.80
CA TRP A 79 -1.49 -4.84 -5.99
C TRP A 79 -2.41 -3.91 -6.80
N SER A 80 -2.15 -3.73 -8.09
CA SER A 80 -3.01 -2.95 -9.01
C SER A 80 -4.23 -3.72 -9.53
N LYS A 81 -4.39 -4.99 -9.13
CA LYS A 81 -5.42 -5.92 -9.63
C LYS A 81 -6.48 -6.30 -8.60
N GLN A 82 -6.53 -5.60 -7.46
CA GLN A 82 -7.51 -5.88 -6.39
C GLN A 82 -8.93 -5.51 -6.80
N THR A 83 -9.11 -4.37 -7.48
CA THR A 83 -10.41 -3.91 -7.96
C THR A 83 -10.71 -4.55 -9.32
N PRO A 84 -11.79 -5.34 -9.44
CA PRO A 84 -12.14 -5.95 -10.72
C PRO A 84 -12.60 -4.88 -11.73
N PRO A 85 -12.45 -5.12 -13.04
CA PRO A 85 -12.68 -4.10 -14.07
C PRO A 85 -14.12 -3.55 -14.08
N TRP A 86 -15.12 -4.33 -13.71
CA TRP A 86 -16.53 -3.88 -13.63
C TRP A 86 -16.85 -3.00 -12.40
N LYS A 87 -15.93 -2.88 -11.44
CA LYS A 87 -16.04 -1.96 -10.29
C LYS A 87 -15.16 -0.72 -10.44
N LYS A 88 -14.32 -0.66 -11.48
CA LYS A 88 -13.52 0.54 -11.75
C LYS A 88 -14.47 1.64 -12.22
N GLN A 89 -14.42 2.79 -11.54
CA GLN A 89 -15.10 3.98 -12.03
C GLN A 89 -14.44 4.40 -13.35
N PRO A 90 -15.19 4.95 -14.32
CA PRO A 90 -14.59 5.53 -15.51
C PRO A 90 -13.57 6.58 -15.06
N GLU A 91 -12.32 6.44 -15.51
CA GLU A 91 -11.26 7.42 -15.26
C GLU A 91 -11.75 8.78 -15.80
N LEU A 92 -12.04 9.75 -14.92
CA LEU A 92 -12.43 11.10 -15.34
C LEU A 92 -11.15 11.87 -15.70
N GLY A 93 -10.66 11.75 -16.94
CA GLY A 93 -9.44 12.45 -17.34
C GLY A 93 -8.95 12.22 -18.77
N ASP A 94 -9.59 12.90 -19.73
CA ASP A 94 -8.88 13.68 -20.75
C ASP A 94 -9.83 14.79 -21.23
N SER A 95 -9.90 15.89 -20.46
CA SER A 95 -10.63 17.09 -20.86
C SER A 95 -9.75 17.95 -21.77
N THR A 96 -9.56 17.52 -23.02
CA THR A 96 -9.28 18.44 -24.13
C THR A 96 -10.56 18.63 -24.93
N ALA A 97 -11.50 19.38 -24.35
CA ALA A 97 -12.62 19.96 -25.10
C ALA A 97 -12.48 21.49 -24.98
N PRO A 98 -12.51 22.24 -26.09
CA PRO A 98 -12.31 23.68 -26.04
C PRO A 98 -13.44 24.32 -25.23
N VAL A 99 -13.08 25.28 -24.39
CA VAL A 99 -14.02 26.12 -23.64
C VAL A 99 -14.87 26.88 -24.66
N ALA A 100 -16.13 26.50 -24.81
CA ALA A 100 -17.12 27.34 -25.46
C ALA A 100 -17.71 28.26 -24.40
N GLU A 101 -17.32 29.53 -24.46
CA GLU A 101 -17.99 30.63 -23.76
C GLU A 101 -19.46 30.73 -24.19
N GLY A 102 -20.33 31.04 -23.22
CA GLY A 102 -21.64 31.65 -23.49
C GLY A 102 -22.84 30.72 -23.39
N GLU A 103 -23.55 30.76 -22.26
CA GLU A 103 -24.88 31.42 -22.19
C GLU A 103 -25.50 31.21 -20.80
N LEU A 104 -25.70 32.33 -20.11
CA LEU A 104 -26.58 32.45 -18.95
C LEU A 104 -28.03 32.14 -19.36
N LYS A 105 -28.60 31.04 -18.87
CA LYS A 105 -30.07 30.89 -18.83
C LYS A 105 -30.59 31.28 -17.46
N LYS A 106 -31.09 32.52 -17.37
CA LYS A 106 -32.17 32.92 -16.47
C LYS A 106 -33.44 32.17 -16.87
N VAL A 107 -34.04 31.38 -15.97
CA VAL A 107 -35.48 31.09 -15.73
C VAL A 107 -35.46 30.18 -14.48
N ALA A 108 -36.09 30.41 -13.33
CA ALA A 108 -37.21 31.23 -12.89
C ALA A 108 -36.90 31.92 -11.55
#